data_AF-A0A7C3Z0V4-F1
#
_entry.id   AF-A0A7C3Z0V4-F1
#
_cell.length_a   1.000
_cell.length_b   1.000
_cell.length_c   1.000
_cell.angle_alpha   90.00
_cell.angle_beta   90.00
_cell.angle_gamma   90.00
#
_symmetry.space_group_name_H-M   'P 1'
#
loop_
_entity.id
_entity.type
_entity.pdbx_description
1 polymer ?
#
loop_
_entity_poly.entity_id
_entity_poly.type
_entity_poly.pdbx_seq_one_letter_code
_entity_poly.pdbx_strand_id
1 'polypeptide(L)'
;MALAVSKPRHPALVRLLHWSYATAVLAGIWSGLYIADPGRSLGFRTMDQAKATHRLAMYLLIGSYLARVYYGYATGDYRQVLLDRQAVREMPGFVKYELFL
;
A
#
# COMPACT_ATOMS: atom_id res chain seq x y z
N MET A 1 7.22 -39.53 -2.81
CA MET A 1 6.16 -38.52 -2.99
C MET A 1 6.84 -37.15 -2.95
N ALA A 2 7.17 -36.59 -4.12
CA ALA A 2 7.83 -35.29 -4.21
C ALA A 2 6.78 -34.19 -4.03
N LEU A 3 6.93 -33.34 -3.01
CA LEU A 3 6.08 -32.18 -2.82
C LEU A 3 6.34 -31.21 -3.98
N ALA A 4 5.34 -30.98 -4.82
CA ALA A 4 5.40 -29.97 -5.87
C ALA A 4 5.60 -28.60 -5.21
N VAL A 5 6.78 -28.02 -5.37
CA VAL A 5 7.06 -26.65 -4.91
C VAL A 5 6.26 -25.72 -5.82
N SER A 6 5.09 -25.27 -5.34
CA SER A 6 4.25 -24.33 -6.07
C SER A 6 5.01 -23.02 -6.25
N LYS A 7 5.18 -22.58 -7.50
CA LYS A 7 5.77 -21.27 -7.80
C LYS A 7 4.90 -20.19 -7.16
N PRO A 8 5.41 -19.35 -6.26
CA PRO A 8 4.59 -18.37 -5.57
C PRO A 8 4.01 -17.38 -6.57
N ARG A 9 2.70 -17.10 -6.47
CA ARG A 9 1.97 -16.16 -7.34
C ARG A 9 2.58 -14.75 -7.34
N HIS A 10 3.17 -14.35 -6.21
CA HIS A 10 3.90 -13.09 -6.08
C HIS A 10 5.33 -13.33 -5.58
N PRO A 11 6.35 -12.74 -6.24
CA PRO A 11 7.74 -12.80 -5.77
C PRO A 11 7.89 -12.29 -4.33
N ALA A 12 8.88 -12.80 -3.59
CA ALA A 12 9.09 -12.40 -2.21
C ALA A 12 9.30 -10.88 -2.05
N LEU A 13 10.08 -10.26 -2.95
CA LEU A 13 10.32 -8.81 -2.99
C LEU A 13 9.02 -8.00 -3.16
N VAL A 14 8.15 -8.47 -4.06
CA VAL A 14 6.84 -7.86 -4.35
C VAL A 14 5.96 -7.85 -3.11
N ARG A 15 5.98 -8.92 -2.32
CA ARG A 15 5.25 -8.99 -1.03
C ARG A 15 5.83 -8.05 0.01
N LEU A 16 7.17 -8.00 0.14
CA LEU A 16 7.83 -7.09 1.08
C LEU A 16 7.49 -5.63 0.77
N LEU A 17 7.57 -5.23 -0.50
CA LEU A 17 7.17 -3.89 -0.95
C LEU A 17 5.70 -3.61 -0.70
N HIS A 18 4.82 -4.60 -0.84
CA HIS A 18 3.39 -4.44 -0.56
C HIS A 18 3.11 -4.22 0.93
N TRP A 19 3.74 -5.00 1.81
CA TRP A 19 3.53 -4.85 3.25
C TRP A 19 4.19 -3.60 3.84
N SER A 20 5.33 -3.16 3.28
CA SER A 20 5.90 -1.85 3.64
C SER A 20 5.01 -0.69 3.18
N TYR A 21 4.43 -0.79 1.98
CA TYR A 21 3.45 0.17 1.49
C TYR A 21 2.19 0.21 2.37
N ALA A 22 1.61 -0.94 2.69
CA ALA A 22 0.39 -1.02 3.50
C ALA A 22 0.56 -0.40 4.89
N THR A 23 1.67 -0.72 5.57
CA THR A 23 1.99 -0.12 6.87
C THR A 23 2.23 1.38 6.78
N ALA A 24 2.90 1.86 5.73
CA ALA A 24 3.09 3.28 5.47
C ALA A 24 1.76 4.01 5.24
N VAL A 25 0.84 3.45 4.46
CA VAL A 25 -0.51 4.02 4.26
C VAL A 25 -1.26 4.14 5.58
N LEU A 26 -1.30 3.07 6.37
CA LEU A 26 -2.02 3.07 7.65
C LEU A 26 -1.41 4.08 8.64
N ALA A 27 -0.08 4.12 8.75
CA ALA A 27 0.62 5.09 9.59
C ALA A 27 0.39 6.54 9.11
N GLY A 28 0.34 6.76 7.79
CA GLY A 28 0.06 8.05 7.16
C GLY A 28 -1.36 8.53 7.45
N ILE A 29 -2.37 7.66 7.29
CA ILE A 29 -3.77 7.97 7.63
C ILE A 29 -3.89 8.27 9.12
N TRP A 30 -3.35 7.41 9.98
CA TRP A 30 -3.43 7.55 11.42
C TRP A 30 -2.81 8.87 11.92
N SER A 31 -1.59 9.18 11.47
CA SER A 31 -0.93 10.45 11.80
C SER A 31 -1.59 11.66 11.15
N GLY A 32 -2.12 11.53 9.93
CA GLY A 32 -2.80 12.60 9.22
C GLY A 32 -4.11 13.01 9.90
N LEU A 33 -4.89 12.03 10.37
CA LEU A 33 -6.13 12.28 11.13
C LEU A 33 -5.83 13.06 12.43
N TYR A 34 -4.76 12.70 13.14
CA TYR A 34 -4.33 13.43 14.34
C TYR A 34 -3.84 14.84 14.03
N ILE A 35 -3.12 15.04 12.93
CA ILE A 35 -2.65 16.38 12.52
C ILE A 35 -3.83 17.29 12.17
N ALA A 36 -4.86 16.74 11.51
CA ALA A 36 -6.05 17.47 11.10
C ALA A 36 -6.93 17.87 12.30
N ASP A 37 -7.11 16.95 13.26
CA ASP A 37 -7.87 17.20 14.49
C ASP A 37 -7.11 16.63 15.71
N PRO A 38 -6.22 17.42 16.33
CA PRO A 38 -5.43 16.98 17.47
C PRO A 38 -6.24 16.85 18.76
N GLY A 39 -7.50 17.33 18.78
CA GLY A 39 -8.40 17.16 19.92
C GLY A 39 -8.80 15.70 20.16
N ARG A 40 -8.71 14.85 19.13
CA ARG A 40 -8.86 13.40 19.24
C ARG A 40 -7.52 12.79 19.65
N SER A 41 -7.42 12.26 20.87
CA SER A 41 -6.19 11.59 21.34
C SER A 41 -5.99 10.25 20.61
N LEU A 42 -5.41 10.31 19.41
CA LEU A 42 -5.12 9.13 18.57
C LEU A 42 -3.75 8.51 18.93
N GLY A 43 -3.43 8.43 20.22
CA GLY A 43 -2.21 7.78 20.71
C GLY A 43 -0.89 8.55 20.51
N PHE A 44 -0.90 9.72 19.86
CA PHE A 44 0.27 10.60 19.83
C PHE A 44 0.33 11.46 21.09
N ARG A 45 1.53 11.60 21.67
CA ARG A 45 1.74 12.45 22.87
C ARG A 45 1.98 13.90 22.49
N THR A 46 2.53 14.13 21.30
CA THR A 46 2.84 15.48 20.79
C THR A 46 2.56 15.59 19.29
N MET A 47 2.30 16.81 18.83
CA MET A 47 2.15 17.12 17.40
C MET A 47 3.42 16.80 16.60
N ASP A 48 4.60 16.95 17.19
CA ASP A 48 5.87 16.67 16.52
C ASP A 48 6.06 15.18 16.23
N GLN A 49 5.61 14.30 17.14
CA GLN A 49 5.60 12.86 16.91
C GLN A 49 4.71 12.51 15.71
N ALA A 50 3.49 13.05 15.67
CA ALA A 50 2.58 12.81 14.54
C ALA A 50 3.17 13.28 13.21
N LYS A 51 3.75 14.50 13.17
CA LYS A 51 4.41 15.03 11.97
C LYS A 51 5.61 14.18 11.54
N ALA A 52 6.42 13.71 12.49
CA ALA A 52 7.56 12.85 12.19
C ALA A 52 7.12 11.50 11.62
N THR A 53 6.13 10.86 12.24
CA THR A 53 5.51 9.62 11.74
C THR A 53 4.89 9.83 10.36
N HIS A 54 4.17 10.92 10.14
CA HIS A 54 3.55 11.22 8.85
C HIS A 54 4.59 11.40 7.75
N ARG A 55 5.66 12.15 8.00
CA ARG A 55 6.76 12.32 7.03
C ARG A 55 7.44 11.00 6.69
N LEU A 56 7.76 10.18 7.70
CA LEU A 56 8.37 8.87 7.50
C LEU A 56 7.45 7.95 6.68
N ALA A 57 6.15 7.93 7.02
CA ALA A 57 5.14 7.20 6.28
C ALA A 57 5.09 7.65 4.81
N MET A 58 5.11 8.96 4.53
CA MET A 58 5.12 9.46 3.15
C MET A 58 6.38 9.05 2.38
N TYR A 59 7.56 9.11 2.99
CA TYR A 59 8.79 8.65 2.34
C TYR A 59 8.77 7.14 2.06
N LEU A 60 8.31 6.33 3.00
CA LEU A 60 8.16 4.88 2.80
C LEU A 60 7.11 4.56 1.74
N LEU A 61 6.00 5.29 1.71
CA LEU A 61 4.93 5.12 0.74
C LEU A 61 5.41 5.44 -0.68
N ILE A 62 6.04 6.60 -0.86
CA ILE A 62 6.60 7.00 -2.17
C ILE A 62 7.72 6.05 -2.59
N GLY A 63 8.65 5.74 -1.69
CA GLY A 63 9.78 4.85 -1.98
C GLY A 63 9.34 3.44 -2.35
N SER A 64 8.41 2.84 -1.60
CA SER A 64 7.86 1.51 -1.90
C SER A 64 7.05 1.49 -3.20
N TYR A 65 6.26 2.55 -3.47
CA TYR A 65 5.54 2.68 -4.73
C TYR A 65 6.49 2.79 -5.93
N LEU A 66 7.52 3.64 -5.86
CA LEU A 66 8.51 3.77 -6.94
C LEU A 66 9.26 2.46 -7.17
N ALA A 67 9.67 1.78 -6.09
CA ALA A 67 10.32 0.47 -6.19
C ALA A 67 9.40 -0.58 -6.84
N ARG A 68 8.10 -0.55 -6.52
CA ARG A 68 7.09 -1.43 -7.13
C ARG A 68 6.92 -1.16 -8.62
N VAL A 69 6.79 0.10 -9.01
CA VAL A 69 6.69 0.54 -10.42
C VAL A 69 7.94 0.12 -11.18
N TYR A 70 9.13 0.38 -10.62
CA TYR A 70 10.40 -0.01 -11.22
C TYR A 70 10.51 -1.53 -11.42
N TYR A 71 10.15 -2.31 -10.40
CA TYR A 71 10.14 -3.76 -10.49
C TYR A 71 9.18 -4.26 -11.57
N GLY A 72 7.97 -3.71 -11.64
CA GLY A 72 6.99 -4.04 -12.68
C GLY A 72 7.46 -3.68 -14.08
N TYR A 73 8.14 -2.54 -14.25
CA TYR A 73 8.74 -2.15 -15.52
C TYR A 73 9.87 -3.12 -15.93
N ALA A 74 10.81 -3.40 -15.02
CA ALA A 74 11.96 -4.28 -15.29
C ALA A 74 11.57 -5.74 -15.58
N THR A 75 10.47 -6.22 -15.00
CA THR A 75 9.97 -7.60 -15.19
C THR A 75 8.96 -7.74 -16.33
N GLY A 76 8.56 -6.64 -16.97
CA GLY A 76 7.51 -6.63 -18.01
C GLY A 76 6.09 -6.83 -17.46
N ASP A 77 5.92 -6.86 -16.14
CA ASP A 77 4.66 -7.10 -15.44
C ASP A 77 3.96 -5.79 -15.04
N TYR A 78 4.16 -4.74 -15.84
CA TYR A 78 3.67 -3.38 -15.59
C TYR A 78 2.14 -3.29 -15.50
N ARG A 79 1.42 -4.23 -16.14
CA ARG A 79 -0.04 -4.33 -16.06
C ARG A 79 -0.56 -4.66 -14.66
N GLN A 80 0.27 -5.19 -13.76
CA GLN A 80 -0.11 -5.38 -12.35
C GLN A 80 -0.05 -4.09 -11.52
N VAL A 81 0.57 -3.04 -12.04
CA VAL A 81 0.75 -1.76 -11.33
C VAL A 81 -0.04 -0.65 -12.00
N LEU A 82 -0.12 -0.65 -13.33
CA LEU A 82 -0.87 0.33 -14.11
C LEU A 82 -2.31 -0.12 -14.27
N LEU A 83 -3.23 0.80 -13.98
CA LEU A 83 -4.66 0.60 -14.15
C LEU A 83 -4.99 0.52 -15.65
N ASP A 84 -5.39 -0.65 -16.13
CA ASP A 84 -5.94 -0.80 -17.47
C ASP A 84 -7.36 -0.17 -17.53
N ARG A 85 -7.76 0.39 -18.67
CA ARG A 85 -9.15 0.82 -18.93
C ARG A 85 -10.16 -0.29 -18.62
N GLN A 86 -9.81 -1.55 -18.88
CA GLN A 86 -10.69 -2.67 -18.55
C GLN A 86 -10.85 -2.84 -17.04
N ALA A 87 -9.74 -2.75 -16.29
CA ALA A 87 -9.77 -2.79 -14.82
C ALA A 87 -10.59 -1.64 -14.23
N VAL A 88 -10.53 -0.43 -14.81
CA VAL A 88 -11.37 0.71 -14.41
C VAL A 88 -12.86 0.40 -14.60
N ARG A 89 -13.21 -0.20 -15.74
CA ARG A 89 -14.60 -0.50 -16.07
C ARG A 89 -15.22 -1.55 -15.15
N GLU A 90 -14.42 -2.52 -14.70
CA GLU A 90 -14.88 -3.60 -13.81
C GLU A 90 -14.81 -3.23 -12.33
N MET A 91 -14.11 -2.14 -11.99
CA MET A 91 -13.92 -1.67 -10.61
C MET A 91 -15.22 -1.51 -9.80
N PRO A 92 -16.33 -0.96 -10.34
CA PRO A 92 -17.56 -0.83 -9.57
C PRO A 92 -18.14 -2.19 -9.15
N GLY A 93 -18.03 -3.21 -10.01
CA GLY A 93 -18.48 -4.57 -9.71
C GLY A 93 -17.62 -5.22 -8.63
N PHE A 94 -16.30 -5.02 -8.71
CA PHE A 94 -15.35 -5.47 -7.69
C PHE A 94 -15.61 -4.82 -6.32
N VAL A 95 -15.84 -3.50 -6.28
CA VAL A 95 -16.12 -2.78 -5.03
C VAL A 95 -17.42 -3.27 -4.37
N LYS A 96 -18.48 -3.51 -5.15
CA LYS A 96 -19.72 -4.09 -4.64
C LYS A 96 -19.50 -5.47 -4.03
N TYR A 97 -18.71 -6.32 -4.72
CA TYR A 97 -18.37 -7.65 -4.22
C TYR A 97 -17.61 -7.59 -2.89
N GLU A 98 -16.55 -6.78 -2.78
CA GLU A 98 -15.72 -6.68 -1.57
C GLU A 98 -16.45 -6.01 -0.38
N LEU A 99 -17.34 -5.05 -0.66
CA LEU A 99 -18.12 -4.37 0.37
C LEU A 99 -19.45 -5.08 0.68
N PHE A 100 -19.71 -6.25 0.08
CA PHE A 100 -20.96 -7.01 0.23
C PHE A 100 -22.21 -6.16 -0.05
N LEU A 101 -22.16 -5.34 -1.10
CA LEU A 101 -23.11 -4.26 -1.43
C LEU A 101 -23.97 -4.60 -2.64
#